data_AF-A0A963PD77-F1
#
_entry.id   AF-A0A963PD77-F1
#
_cell.length_a   1.000
_cell.length_b   1.000
_cell.length_c   1.000
_cell.angle_alpha   90.00
_cell.angle_beta   90.00
_cell.angle_gamma   90.00
#
_symmetry.space_group_name_H-M   'P 1'
#
loop_
_entity.id
_entity.type
_entity.pdbx_description
1 polymer ?
#
loop_
_entity_poly.entity_id
_entity_poly.type
_entity_poly.pdbx_seq_one_letter_code
_entity_poly.pdbx_strand_id
1 'polypeptide(L)'
;IRQHRSRPLIEDLHDWLHRERSQMSKHNPVARAIDYLTGKPGRWEAFTRFIDDGRICLTNNAAERALRGVALGRKAWLFAGSPRGGERAAFMYSLIVTARLNDIDPQTWLADVLARMPGLPVRQLADLLPWNWSERQRQAARAA
;
A
#
# COMPACT_ATOMS: atom_id res chain seq x y z
N ILE A 1 15.59 0.12 17.29
CA ILE A 1 14.23 -0.33 17.70
C ILE A 1 13.87 -1.69 17.08
N ARG A 2 13.77 -1.84 15.76
CA ARG A 2 13.30 -3.09 15.15
C ARG A 2 14.19 -4.31 15.45
N GLN A 3 15.49 -4.20 15.24
CA GLN A 3 16.43 -5.29 15.55
C GLN A 3 16.57 -5.57 17.05
N HIS A 4 16.67 -4.53 17.89
CA HIS A 4 16.94 -4.73 19.33
C HIS A 4 15.70 -4.93 20.21
N ARG A 5 14.50 -4.56 19.74
CA ARG A 5 13.25 -4.67 20.53
C ARG A 5 12.21 -5.55 19.85
N SER A 6 11.97 -5.36 18.55
CA SER A 6 10.91 -6.12 17.86
C SER A 6 11.33 -7.54 17.53
N ARG A 7 12.56 -7.75 17.04
CA ARG A 7 13.10 -9.09 16.72
C ARG A 7 12.92 -10.11 17.85
N PRO A 8 13.40 -9.87 19.09
CA PRO A 8 13.26 -10.86 20.15
C PRO A 8 11.78 -11.20 20.42
N LEU A 9 10.89 -10.20 20.42
CA LEU A 9 9.46 -10.44 20.61
C LEU A 9 8.81 -11.27 19.49
N ILE A 10 9.28 -11.10 18.25
CA ILE A 10 8.77 -11.85 17.09
C ILE A 10 9.30 -13.29 17.10
N GLU A 11 10.55 -13.49 17.52
CA GLU A 11 11.14 -14.82 17.71
C GLU A 11 10.41 -15.57 18.85
N ASP A 12 10.21 -14.91 20.00
CA ASP A 12 9.42 -15.47 21.11
C ASP A 12 7.98 -15.81 20.67
N LEU A 13 7.36 -14.95 19.85
CA LEU A 13 6.03 -15.20 19.30
C LEU A 13 6.03 -16.42 18.38
N HIS A 14 7.05 -16.59 17.53
CA HIS A 14 7.17 -17.74 16.64
C HIS A 14 7.21 -19.05 17.42
N ASP A 15 8.05 -19.09 18.45
CA ASP A 15 8.23 -20.26 19.31
C ASP A 15 6.97 -20.55 20.12
N TRP A 16 6.29 -19.51 20.60
CA TRP A 16 4.99 -19.64 21.26
C TRP A 16 3.93 -20.19 20.30
N LEU A 17 3.82 -19.67 19.07
CA LEU A 17 2.84 -20.14 18.08
C LEU A 17 3.02 -21.63 17.76
N HIS A 18 4.26 -22.09 17.60
CA HIS A 18 4.54 -23.52 17.35
C HIS A 18 4.21 -24.41 18.55
N ARG A 19 4.52 -23.96 19.78
CA ARG A 19 4.17 -24.67 21.02
C ARG A 19 2.67 -24.75 21.25
N GLU A 20 1.93 -23.69 20.98
CA GLU A 20 0.46 -23.70 21.08
C GLU A 20 -0.15 -24.59 20.00
N ARG A 21 0.37 -24.50 18.77
CA ARG A 21 -0.15 -25.25 17.63
C ARG A 21 -0.03 -26.77 17.83
N SER A 22 1.03 -27.25 18.48
CA SER A 22 1.24 -28.68 18.72
C SER A 22 0.23 -29.28 19.71
N GLN A 23 -0.39 -28.45 20.55
CA GLN A 23 -1.40 -28.86 21.53
C GLN A 23 -2.82 -28.82 20.96
N MET A 24 -3.00 -28.29 19.75
CA MET A 24 -4.32 -28.10 19.14
C MET A 24 -4.66 -29.20 18.14
N SER A 25 -5.94 -29.59 18.12
CA SER A 25 -6.46 -30.46 17.07
C SER A 25 -6.46 -29.76 15.72
N LYS A 26 -6.35 -30.54 14.63
CA LYS A 26 -6.36 -30.04 13.24
C LYS A 26 -7.61 -29.25 12.85
N HIS A 27 -8.72 -29.44 13.58
CA HIS A 27 -10.00 -28.77 13.31
C HIS A 27 -10.18 -27.46 14.10
N ASN A 28 -9.25 -27.14 15.01
CA ASN A 28 -9.33 -25.92 15.79
C ASN A 28 -9.20 -24.67 14.87
N PRO A 29 -10.11 -23.68 14.95
CA PRO A 29 -10.04 -22.47 14.13
C PRO A 29 -8.77 -21.64 14.38
N VAL A 30 -8.24 -21.62 15.60
CA VAL A 30 -6.97 -20.95 15.94
C VAL A 30 -5.79 -21.68 15.32
N ALA A 31 -5.80 -23.02 15.34
CA ALA A 31 -4.77 -23.82 14.67
C ALA A 31 -4.70 -23.49 13.16
N ARG A 32 -5.85 -23.32 12.50
CA ARG A 32 -5.90 -22.88 11.10
C ARG A 32 -5.30 -21.49 10.87
N ALA A 33 -5.49 -20.56 11.81
CA ALA A 33 -4.89 -19.23 11.73
C ALA A 33 -3.37 -19.26 11.93
N ILE A 34 -2.88 -20.08 12.88
CA ILE A 34 -1.44 -20.30 13.08
C ILE A 34 -0.83 -20.94 11.84
N ASP A 35 -1.42 -22.02 11.32
CA ASP A 35 -0.97 -22.69 10.10
C ASP A 35 -0.99 -21.77 8.89
N TYR A 36 -1.95 -20.82 8.85
CA TYR A 36 -1.94 -19.80 7.82
C TYR A 36 -0.66 -18.94 7.92
N LEU A 37 -0.25 -18.50 9.10
CA LEU A 37 0.93 -17.65 9.26
C LEU A 37 2.24 -18.42 9.08
N THR A 38 2.36 -19.63 9.63
CA THR A 38 3.63 -20.36 9.75
C THR A 38 3.77 -21.56 8.79
N GLY A 39 2.67 -22.10 8.27
CA GLY A 39 2.67 -23.39 7.57
C GLY A 39 2.99 -23.33 6.08
N LYS A 40 2.90 -22.17 5.42
CA LYS A 40 3.30 -22.02 4.01
C LYS A 40 4.65 -21.30 3.90
N PRO A 41 5.59 -21.82 3.08
CA PRO A 41 6.86 -21.15 2.82
C PRO A 41 6.65 -19.69 2.38
N GLY A 42 7.46 -18.78 2.92
CA GLY A 42 7.44 -17.36 2.56
C GLY A 42 6.48 -16.48 3.37
N ARG A 43 5.51 -17.04 4.10
CA ARG A 43 4.54 -16.22 4.86
C ARG A 43 5.14 -15.62 6.11
N TRP A 44 5.91 -16.40 6.85
CA TRP A 44 6.61 -15.91 8.03
C TRP A 44 7.68 -14.88 7.63
N GLU A 45 8.40 -15.13 6.54
CA GLU A 45 9.40 -14.24 5.99
C GLU A 45 8.79 -12.92 5.51
N ALA A 46 7.62 -12.98 4.85
CA ALA A 46 6.89 -11.77 4.45
C ALA A 46 6.39 -10.98 5.68
N PHE A 47 5.86 -11.66 6.69
CA PHE A 47 5.41 -11.05 7.94
C PHE A 47 6.54 -10.36 8.70
N THR A 48 7.73 -10.97 8.73
CA THR A 48 8.89 -10.45 9.47
C THR A 48 9.76 -9.47 8.68
N ARG A 49 9.47 -9.24 7.39
CA ARG A 49 10.28 -8.41 6.51
C ARG A 49 10.48 -6.97 7.00
N PHE A 50 9.52 -6.42 7.75
CA PHE A 50 9.64 -5.07 8.33
C PHE A 50 10.82 -4.95 9.31
N ILE A 51 11.28 -6.05 9.90
CA ILE A 51 12.41 -6.05 10.85
C ILE A 51 13.68 -5.58 10.14
N ASP A 52 13.89 -6.04 8.91
CA ASP A 52 15.09 -5.79 8.12
C ASP A 52 14.95 -4.61 7.16
N ASP A 53 13.73 -4.31 6.69
CA ASP A 53 13.47 -3.17 5.81
C ASP A 53 12.69 -2.05 6.52
N GLY A 54 13.41 -0.97 6.84
CA GLY A 54 12.90 0.27 7.45
C GLY A 54 11.66 0.86 6.76
N ARG A 55 11.57 0.70 5.44
CA ARG A 55 10.51 1.28 4.60
C ARG A 55 9.18 0.56 4.73
N ILE A 56 9.21 -0.70 5.17
CA ILE A 56 8.00 -1.51 5.36
C ILE A 56 7.43 -1.20 6.76
N CYS A 57 6.13 -0.91 6.79
CA CYS A 57 5.39 -0.72 8.03
C CYS A 57 5.11 -2.06 8.70
N LEU A 58 5.13 -2.09 10.04
CA LEU A 58 4.74 -3.27 10.82
C LEU A 58 3.27 -3.66 10.58
N THR A 59 2.40 -2.67 10.39
CA THR A 59 0.97 -2.89 10.15
C THR A 59 0.58 -2.39 8.76
N ASN A 60 -0.45 -3.01 8.19
CA ASN A 60 -1.06 -2.61 6.93
C ASN A 60 -2.08 -1.46 7.11
N ASN A 61 -2.24 -0.90 8.32
CA ASN A 61 -3.25 0.11 8.65
C ASN A 61 -3.24 1.33 7.71
N ALA A 62 -2.06 1.73 7.21
CA ALA A 62 -1.96 2.82 6.23
C ALA A 62 -2.61 2.43 4.89
N ALA A 63 -2.32 1.24 4.39
CA ALA A 63 -2.92 0.71 3.16
C ALA A 63 -4.44 0.49 3.33
N GLU A 64 -4.88 -0.07 4.45
CA GLU A 64 -6.30 -0.26 4.75
C GLU A 64 -7.07 1.07 4.80
N ARG A 65 -6.50 2.09 5.47
CA ARG A 65 -7.08 3.44 5.47
C ARG A 65 -7.16 4.03 4.07
N ALA A 66 -6.13 3.87 3.25
CA ALA A 66 -6.13 4.34 1.87
C ALA A 66 -7.22 3.66 1.01
N LEU A 67 -7.48 2.37 1.25
CA LEU A 67 -8.52 1.61 0.53
C LEU A 67 -9.92 1.77 1.11
N ARG A 68 -10.10 2.43 2.26
CA ARG A 68 -11.40 2.60 2.92
C ARG A 68 -12.44 3.26 2.01
N GLY A 69 -12.04 4.26 1.22
CA GLY A 69 -12.94 4.91 0.26
C GLY A 69 -13.51 3.93 -0.77
N VAL A 70 -12.67 3.03 -1.29
CA VAL A 70 -13.09 1.98 -2.21
C VAL A 70 -14.01 0.97 -1.51
N ALA A 71 -13.67 0.57 -0.28
CA ALA A 71 -14.49 -0.37 0.49
C ALA A 71 -15.90 0.18 0.80
N LEU A 72 -16.00 1.47 1.15
CA LEU A 72 -17.30 2.15 1.34
C LEU A 72 -18.04 2.30 0.01
N GLY A 73 -17.33 2.70 -1.05
CA GLY A 73 -17.88 2.88 -2.39
C GLY A 73 -18.52 1.62 -2.97
N ARG A 74 -18.01 0.41 -2.65
CA ARG A 74 -18.61 -0.87 -3.09
C ARG A 74 -20.07 -1.06 -2.66
N LYS A 75 -20.51 -0.41 -1.57
CA LYS A 75 -21.93 -0.44 -1.17
C LYS A 75 -22.81 0.48 -2.03
N ALA A 76 -22.22 1.53 -2.62
CA ALA A 76 -22.91 2.50 -3.45
C ALA A 76 -22.79 2.20 -4.96
N TRP A 77 -21.69 1.59 -5.39
CA TRP A 77 -21.41 1.20 -6.77
C TRP A 77 -21.48 -0.32 -6.84
N LEU A 78 -22.69 -0.85 -7.03
CA LEU A 78 -22.97 -2.29 -7.03
C LEU A 78 -22.13 -3.08 -8.05
N PHE A 79 -21.66 -2.41 -9.13
CA PHE A 79 -20.88 -3.03 -10.20
C PHE A 79 -19.82 -2.06 -10.75
N ALA A 80 -18.69 -2.61 -11.22
CA ALA A 80 -17.71 -1.90 -12.04
C ALA A 80 -18.06 -1.91 -13.55
N GLY A 81 -19.22 -2.45 -13.92
CA GLY A 81 -19.73 -2.59 -15.29
C GLY A 81 -19.04 -3.68 -16.13
N SER A 82 -17.72 -3.85 -15.99
CA SER A 82 -16.94 -4.91 -16.65
C SER A 82 -15.57 -5.08 -15.98
N PRO A 83 -14.83 -6.18 -16.22
CA PRO A 83 -13.44 -6.32 -15.75
C PRO A 83 -12.55 -5.15 -16.19
N ARG A 84 -12.65 -4.75 -17.46
CA ARG A 84 -11.93 -3.58 -18.01
C ARG A 84 -12.30 -2.27 -17.30
N GLY A 85 -13.58 -2.11 -16.91
CA GLY A 85 -14.03 -0.97 -16.11
C GLY A 85 -13.39 -0.95 -14.73
N GLY A 86 -13.29 -2.12 -14.08
CA GLY A 86 -12.60 -2.29 -12.80
C GLY A 86 -11.11 -1.94 -12.87
N GLU A 87 -10.41 -2.39 -13.91
CA GLU A 87 -8.99 -2.06 -14.13
C GLU A 87 -8.78 -0.55 -14.30
N ARG A 88 -9.62 0.12 -15.10
CA ARG A 88 -9.56 1.58 -15.29
C ARG A 88 -9.84 2.34 -13.99
N ALA A 89 -10.81 1.88 -13.20
CA ALA A 89 -11.08 2.48 -11.89
C ALA A 89 -9.87 2.32 -10.95
N ALA A 90 -9.27 1.12 -10.89
CA ALA A 90 -8.07 0.87 -10.09
C ALA A 90 -6.89 1.74 -10.52
N PHE A 91 -6.69 1.93 -11.83
CA PHE A 91 -5.68 2.84 -12.38
C PHE A 91 -5.91 4.28 -11.89
N MET A 92 -7.13 4.81 -12.03
CA MET A 92 -7.47 6.16 -11.57
C MET A 92 -7.32 6.33 -10.05
N TYR A 93 -7.76 5.34 -9.25
CA TYR A 93 -7.58 5.38 -7.80
C TYR A 93 -6.10 5.40 -7.43
N SER A 94 -5.26 4.65 -8.13
CA SER A 94 -3.82 4.63 -7.91
C SER A 94 -3.20 6.02 -8.15
N LEU A 95 -3.57 6.68 -9.24
CA LEU A 95 -3.11 8.05 -9.54
C LEU A 95 -3.55 9.06 -8.47
N ILE A 96 -4.83 9.03 -8.09
CA ILE A 96 -5.40 9.95 -7.09
C ILE A 96 -4.74 9.74 -5.72
N VAL A 97 -4.60 8.49 -5.28
CA VAL A 97 -3.96 8.17 -4.00
C VAL A 97 -2.49 8.55 -4.02
N THR A 98 -1.79 8.36 -5.14
CA THR A 98 -0.38 8.79 -5.28
C THR A 98 -0.24 10.29 -5.13
N ALA A 99 -1.11 11.10 -5.75
CA ALA A 99 -1.11 12.55 -5.58
C ALA A 99 -1.33 12.94 -4.10
N ARG A 100 -2.33 12.34 -3.44
CA ARG A 100 -2.60 12.58 -2.01
C ARG A 100 -1.44 12.20 -1.10
N LEU A 101 -0.75 11.09 -1.39
CA LEU A 101 0.43 10.65 -0.63
C LEU A 101 1.62 11.61 -0.78
N ASN A 102 1.60 12.49 -1.77
CA ASN A 102 2.60 13.55 -1.98
C ASN A 102 2.07 14.94 -1.57
N ASP A 103 1.00 15.00 -0.78
CA ASP A 103 0.34 16.23 -0.32
C ASP A 103 -0.10 17.16 -1.46
N ILE A 104 -0.49 16.59 -2.60
CA ILE A 104 -0.95 17.31 -3.77
C ILE A 104 -2.46 17.13 -3.93
N ASP A 105 -3.16 18.24 -4.23
CA ASP A 105 -4.55 18.19 -4.66
C ASP A 105 -4.68 17.40 -5.98
N PRO A 106 -5.37 16.25 -5.99
CA PRO A 106 -5.41 15.37 -7.15
C PRO A 106 -6.08 16.02 -8.37
N GLN A 107 -7.06 16.89 -8.16
CA GLN A 107 -7.77 17.56 -9.24
C GLN A 107 -6.83 18.53 -9.97
N THR A 108 -6.12 19.36 -9.23
CA THR A 108 -5.14 20.33 -9.76
C THR A 108 -4.05 19.61 -10.54
N TRP A 109 -3.50 18.54 -9.97
CA TRP A 109 -2.44 17.78 -10.63
C TRP A 109 -2.93 17.07 -11.90
N LEU A 110 -4.06 16.37 -11.84
CA LEU A 110 -4.60 15.69 -13.03
C LEU A 110 -4.96 16.68 -14.15
N ALA A 111 -5.50 17.85 -13.80
CA ALA A 111 -5.81 18.89 -14.78
C ALA A 111 -4.55 19.38 -15.51
N ASP A 112 -3.48 19.71 -14.77
CA ASP A 112 -2.20 20.13 -15.36
C ASP A 112 -1.55 19.02 -16.20
N VAL A 113 -1.51 17.80 -15.68
CA VAL A 113 -0.94 16.63 -16.37
C VAL A 113 -1.66 16.39 -17.69
N LEU A 114 -2.99 16.34 -17.68
CA LEU A 114 -3.79 16.09 -18.90
C LEU A 114 -3.67 17.23 -19.91
N ALA A 115 -3.55 18.47 -19.46
CA ALA A 115 -3.34 19.62 -20.35
C ALA A 115 -1.97 19.59 -21.03
N ARG A 116 -0.92 19.14 -20.33
CA ARG A 116 0.46 19.15 -20.82
C ARG A 116 0.86 17.91 -21.62
N MET A 117 0.27 16.77 -21.29
CA MET A 117 0.65 15.47 -21.86
C MET A 117 0.67 15.42 -23.40
N PRO A 118 -0.28 16.01 -24.15
CA PRO A 118 -0.24 15.97 -25.61
C PRO A 118 0.98 16.64 -26.25
N GLY A 119 1.54 17.67 -25.59
CA GLY A 119 2.70 18.43 -26.09
C GLY A 119 4.03 18.01 -25.49
N LEU A 120 4.03 17.04 -24.56
CA LEU A 120 5.22 16.67 -23.81
C LEU A 120 5.94 15.48 -24.46
N PRO A 121 7.25 15.57 -24.75
CA PRO A 121 8.03 14.41 -25.18
C PRO A 121 8.00 13.31 -24.10
N VAL A 122 7.90 12.04 -24.53
CA VAL A 122 7.85 10.87 -23.63
C VAL A 122 8.99 10.87 -22.59
N ARG A 123 10.19 11.29 -23.00
CA ARG A 123 11.37 11.40 -22.11
C ARG A 123 11.17 12.35 -20.91
N GLN A 124 10.20 13.26 -20.98
CA GLN A 124 9.89 14.22 -19.93
C GLN A 124 8.67 13.82 -19.09
N LEU A 125 8.00 12.69 -19.38
CA LEU A 125 6.82 12.26 -18.61
C LEU A 125 7.11 12.12 -17.11
N ALA A 126 8.35 11.76 -16.75
CA ALA A 126 8.77 11.68 -15.36
C ALA A 126 8.58 13.01 -14.61
N ASP A 127 8.66 14.15 -15.31
CA ASP A 127 8.47 15.46 -14.71
C ASP A 127 7.02 15.75 -14.31
N LEU A 128 6.07 14.97 -14.84
CA LEU A 128 4.65 15.05 -14.50
C LEU A 128 4.29 14.19 -13.27
N LEU A 129 5.21 13.36 -12.77
CA LEU A 129 4.98 12.55 -11.57
C LEU A 129 4.77 13.45 -10.34
N PRO A 130 3.90 13.09 -9.38
CA PRO A 130 3.52 13.98 -8.28
C PRO A 130 4.71 14.57 -7.51
N TRP A 131 5.72 13.77 -7.20
CA TRP A 131 6.92 14.23 -6.46
C TRP A 131 7.81 15.21 -7.25
N ASN A 132 7.81 15.14 -8.58
CA ASN A 132 8.55 16.07 -9.44
C ASN A 132 7.72 17.33 -9.75
N TRP A 133 6.40 17.17 -9.85
CA TRP A 133 5.46 18.25 -10.10
C TRP A 133 5.43 19.26 -8.95
N SER A 134 5.37 18.79 -7.69
CA SER A 134 5.40 19.65 -6.50
C SER A 134 6.70 20.43 -6.37
N GLU A 135 7.85 19.81 -6.65
CA GLU A 135 9.14 20.47 -6.58
C GLU A 135 9.24 21.61 -7.59
N ARG A 136 8.75 21.40 -8.82
CA ARG A 136 8.68 22.45 -9.83
C ARG A 136 7.77 23.61 -9.41
N GLN A 137 6.61 23.33 -8.81
CA GLN A 137 5.72 24.37 -8.28
C GLN A 137 6.40 25.18 -7.16
N ARG A 138 7.12 24.51 -6.24
CA ARG A 138 7.90 25.19 -5.19
C ARG A 138 9.01 26.07 -5.76
N GLN A 139 9.70 25.60 -6.81
CA GLN A 139 10.74 26.38 -7.48
C GLN A 139 10.16 27.60 -8.20
N ALA A 140 9.04 27.44 -8.90
CA ALA A 140 8.34 28.55 -9.56
C ALA A 140 7.87 29.60 -8.55
N ALA A 141 7.30 29.18 -7.41
CA ALA A 141 6.86 30.08 -6.34
C ALA A 141 8.01 30.81 -5.63
N ARG A 142 9.23 30.26 -5.61
CA ARG A 142 10.43 30.92 -5.05
C ARG A 142 11.07 31.93 -6.00
N ALA A 143 10.79 31.81 -7.30
CA ALA A 143 11.34 32.70 -8.33
C ALA A 143 10.43 33.89 -8.66
N ALA A 144 9.21 33.92 -8.10
CA ALA A 144 8.23 35.00 -8.21
C ALA A 144 8.29 35.92 -6.99
#